data_AF-A0A3A8WFM7-F1
#
_entry.id   AF-A0A3A8WFM7-F1
#
_cell.length_a   1.000
_cell.length_b   1.000
_cell.length_c   1.000
_cell.angle_alpha   90.00
_cell.angle_beta   90.00
_cell.angle_gamma   90.00
#
_symmetry.space_group_name_H-M   'P 1'
#
loop_
_entity.id
_entity.type
_entity.pdbx_description
1 polymer ?
#
loop_
_entity_poly.entity_id
_entity_poly.type
_entity_poly.pdbx_seq_one_letter_code
_entity_poly.pdbx_strand_id
1 'polypeptide(L)'
;MKVNFFDKESVIKAFSELYGMNEGELIPLSYKANLEDDPTHYFLEHYPIQLDMIDISDIELHCKHITTSFDRMESFKKYGFQTLNKTLSQETPLKKFLSDRGISFDLEERKIIYNGKIIHLVEGDQECKECFYGKECQYLKSIFSEKEPLGYRDFACPYRDSIKIIRSKLFHDKGEIEVHLSGSFKDVHDYSEVKYNPEFLVTLENMINKLFDEKVRLVRDWRNLTGGKYYCLEFDINIEDFEYITSSPQNDWFWYNQFFDICANNYYSLEEVNKNFYGNLYLLGVGIQIICDDIPVKYGQIKNEVEIPIQNVDIVEYSIK
;
A
#
# COMPACT_ATOMS: atom_id res chain seq x y z
N MET A 1 -1.64 -11.16 19.67
CA MET A 1 -2.77 -11.98 19.14
C MET A 1 -2.76 -11.86 17.62
N LYS A 2 -2.93 -12.96 16.89
CA LYS A 2 -2.96 -12.94 15.42
C LYS A 2 -4.39 -12.83 14.89
N VAL A 3 -4.62 -11.94 13.93
CA VAL A 3 -5.86 -11.83 13.15
C VAL A 3 -5.55 -12.13 11.69
N ASN A 4 -6.16 -13.19 11.16
CA ASN A 4 -6.01 -13.59 9.76
C ASN A 4 -7.32 -13.42 9.00
N PHE A 5 -7.49 -12.31 8.28
CA PHE A 5 -8.71 -12.07 7.49
C PHE A 5 -8.82 -12.95 6.22
N PHE A 6 -7.85 -13.81 5.94
CA PHE A 6 -7.98 -14.87 4.93
C PHE A 6 -8.62 -16.15 5.50
N ASP A 7 -8.87 -16.19 6.81
CA ASP A 7 -9.42 -17.35 7.52
C ASP A 7 -10.53 -16.93 8.48
N LYS A 8 -11.77 -17.26 8.10
CA LYS A 8 -12.97 -16.97 8.88
C LYS A 8 -12.92 -17.52 10.30
N GLU A 9 -12.42 -18.75 10.50
CA GLU A 9 -12.35 -19.36 11.82
C GLU A 9 -11.34 -18.61 12.70
N SER A 10 -10.22 -18.17 12.11
CA SER A 10 -9.25 -17.32 12.79
C SER A 10 -9.85 -15.98 13.23
N VAL A 11 -10.68 -15.34 12.38
CA VAL A 11 -11.34 -14.06 12.73
C VAL A 11 -12.33 -14.26 13.88
N ILE A 12 -13.20 -15.28 13.79
CA ILE A 12 -14.18 -15.58 14.84
C ILE A 12 -13.48 -15.76 16.19
N LYS A 13 -12.43 -16.58 16.23
CA LYS A 13 -11.67 -16.84 17.45
C LYS A 13 -11.02 -15.57 18.01
N ALA A 14 -10.33 -14.80 17.16
CA ALA A 14 -9.65 -13.59 17.58
C ALA A 14 -10.64 -12.54 18.10
N PHE A 15 -11.81 -12.42 17.48
CA PHE A 15 -12.82 -11.43 17.88
C PHE A 15 -13.53 -11.86 19.16
N SER A 16 -13.77 -13.15 19.33
CA SER A 16 -14.27 -13.69 20.59
C SER A 16 -13.33 -13.40 21.77
N GLU A 17 -12.02 -13.52 21.56
CA GLU A 17 -11.01 -13.19 22.57
C GLU A 17 -10.91 -11.68 22.82
N LEU A 18 -10.78 -10.88 21.75
CA LEU A 18 -10.57 -9.43 21.83
C LEU A 18 -11.76 -8.68 22.42
N TYR A 19 -12.97 -9.03 22.00
CA TYR A 19 -14.21 -8.33 22.38
C TYR A 19 -14.99 -9.05 23.50
N GLY A 20 -14.43 -10.15 24.03
CA GLY A 20 -15.04 -10.93 25.11
C GLY A 20 -16.41 -11.54 24.75
N MET A 21 -16.64 -11.78 23.46
CA MET A 21 -17.94 -12.21 22.93
C MET A 21 -17.92 -13.70 22.60
N ASN A 22 -18.91 -14.47 23.03
CA ASN A 22 -18.94 -15.88 22.63
C ASN A 22 -19.37 -16.02 21.16
N GLU A 23 -18.89 -17.07 20.49
CA GLU A 23 -19.14 -17.29 19.06
C GLU A 23 -20.64 -17.40 18.71
N GLY A 24 -21.44 -17.94 19.64
CA GLY A 24 -22.89 -18.10 19.49
C GLY A 24 -23.67 -16.79 19.46
N GLU A 25 -23.08 -15.70 19.96
CA GLU A 25 -23.61 -14.34 19.86
C GLU A 25 -22.94 -13.56 18.72
N LEU A 26 -21.62 -13.70 18.58
CA LEU A 26 -20.82 -12.99 17.57
C LEU A 26 -21.33 -13.28 16.16
N ILE A 27 -21.45 -14.56 15.80
CA ILE A 27 -21.80 -14.96 14.44
C ILE A 27 -23.20 -14.47 14.06
N PRO A 28 -24.28 -14.72 14.83
CA PRO A 28 -25.60 -14.22 14.48
C PRO A 28 -25.69 -12.69 14.46
N LEU A 29 -24.95 -11.99 15.33
CA LEU A 29 -24.94 -10.54 15.31
C LEU A 29 -24.25 -10.00 14.05
N SER A 30 -23.09 -10.57 13.66
CA SER A 30 -22.41 -10.22 12.42
C SER A 30 -23.32 -10.41 11.20
N TYR A 31 -24.05 -11.53 11.11
CA TYR A 31 -24.98 -11.76 10.00
C TYR A 31 -26.13 -10.75 9.96
N LYS A 32 -26.65 -10.31 11.12
CA LYS A 32 -27.67 -9.24 11.16
C LYS A 32 -27.09 -7.90 10.74
N ALA A 33 -25.93 -7.55 11.28
CA ALA A 33 -25.21 -6.34 10.95
C ALA A 33 -24.93 -6.22 9.44
N ASN A 34 -24.51 -7.31 8.80
CA ASN A 34 -24.17 -7.32 7.37
C ASN A 34 -25.38 -7.13 6.42
N LEU A 35 -26.60 -7.05 6.95
CA LEU A 35 -27.81 -6.73 6.18
C LEU A 35 -28.12 -5.22 6.17
N GLU A 36 -27.45 -4.45 7.01
CA GLU A 36 -27.68 -3.02 7.19
C GLU A 36 -26.70 -2.18 6.37
N ASP A 37 -27.04 -0.90 6.17
CA ASP A 37 -26.21 0.03 5.38
C ASP A 37 -24.83 0.29 6.04
N ASP A 38 -24.77 0.30 7.37
CA ASP A 38 -23.52 0.37 8.14
C ASP A 38 -23.45 -0.82 9.13
N PRO A 39 -22.85 -1.95 8.71
CA PRO A 39 -22.73 -3.13 9.55
C PRO A 39 -21.97 -2.87 10.86
N THR A 40 -20.96 -2.00 10.83
CA THR A 40 -20.12 -1.75 12.01
C THR A 40 -20.90 -0.95 13.04
N HIS A 41 -21.64 0.07 12.60
CA HIS A 41 -22.50 0.86 13.48
C HIS A 41 -23.61 -0.02 14.09
N TYR A 42 -24.32 -0.79 13.28
CA TYR A 42 -25.36 -1.70 13.79
C TYR A 42 -24.82 -2.69 14.83
N PHE A 43 -23.64 -3.27 14.57
CA PHE A 43 -22.99 -4.18 15.50
C PHE A 43 -22.73 -3.52 16.85
N LEU A 44 -22.23 -2.28 16.85
CA LEU A 44 -21.88 -1.53 18.06
C LEU A 44 -23.09 -1.01 18.82
N GLU A 45 -24.21 -0.73 18.15
CA GLU A 45 -25.47 -0.41 18.84
C GLU A 45 -26.02 -1.61 19.63
N HIS A 46 -25.82 -2.83 19.10
CA HIS A 46 -26.38 -4.06 19.68
C HIS A 46 -25.41 -4.79 20.60
N TYR A 47 -24.11 -4.51 20.50
CA TYR A 47 -23.08 -4.98 21.40
C TYR A 47 -22.13 -3.81 21.73
N PRO A 48 -22.55 -2.90 22.64
CA PRO A 48 -21.81 -1.68 22.91
C PRO A 48 -20.49 -1.98 23.61
N ILE A 49 -19.40 -1.81 22.85
CA ILE A 49 -18.03 -1.89 23.32
C ILE A 49 -17.33 -0.56 23.11
N GLN A 50 -16.53 -0.15 24.10
CA GLN A 50 -15.77 1.09 24.05
C GLN A 50 -14.48 0.86 23.25
N LEU A 51 -14.52 1.17 21.96
CA LEU A 51 -13.43 0.87 21.01
C LEU A 51 -12.10 1.53 21.38
N ASP A 52 -12.14 2.69 22.03
CA ASP A 52 -10.97 3.42 22.50
C ASP A 52 -10.29 2.78 23.73
N MET A 53 -10.99 1.88 24.41
CA MET A 53 -10.51 1.17 25.61
C MET A 53 -9.96 -0.23 25.31
N ILE A 54 -10.24 -0.79 24.14
CA ILE A 54 -9.75 -2.12 23.74
C ILE A 54 -8.35 -1.96 23.15
N ASP A 55 -7.36 -2.51 23.85
CA ASP A 55 -5.97 -2.45 23.42
C ASP A 55 -5.73 -3.35 22.20
N ILE A 56 -5.13 -2.75 21.17
CA ILE A 56 -4.78 -3.42 19.92
C ILE A 56 -3.26 -3.54 19.71
N SER A 57 -2.46 -3.06 20.67
CA SER A 57 -1.01 -2.90 20.49
C SER A 57 -0.28 -4.22 20.28
N ASP A 58 -0.83 -5.34 20.76
CA ASP A 58 -0.29 -6.69 20.54
C ASP A 58 -0.97 -7.44 19.37
N ILE A 59 -1.79 -6.77 18.56
CA ILE A 59 -2.46 -7.39 17.41
C ILE A 59 -1.53 -7.43 16.22
N GLU A 60 -1.38 -8.63 15.65
CA GLU A 60 -0.66 -8.87 14.40
C GLU A 60 -1.65 -9.26 13.31
N LEU A 61 -1.58 -8.58 12.16
CA LEU A 61 -2.38 -8.88 10.98
C LEU A 61 -1.59 -9.78 10.03
N HIS A 62 -2.26 -10.84 9.56
CA HIS A 62 -1.69 -11.71 8.53
C HIS A 62 -1.70 -11.02 7.16
N CYS A 63 -0.54 -10.99 6.51
CA CYS A 63 -0.30 -10.26 5.28
C CYS A 63 0.09 -11.22 4.14
N LYS A 64 -0.31 -10.87 2.92
CA LYS A 64 0.17 -11.51 1.70
C LYS A 64 0.75 -10.49 0.73
N HIS A 65 1.92 -10.77 0.17
CA HIS A 65 2.56 -9.94 -0.85
C HIS A 65 2.99 -10.77 -2.05
N ILE A 66 2.51 -10.41 -3.24
CA ILE A 66 2.91 -11.06 -4.49
C ILE A 66 4.12 -10.35 -5.08
N THR A 67 5.15 -11.14 -5.40
CA THR A 67 6.36 -10.62 -6.02
C THR A 67 6.93 -11.58 -7.06
N THR A 68 7.91 -11.09 -7.83
CA THR A 68 8.66 -11.90 -8.79
C THR A 68 10.15 -11.68 -8.59
N SER A 69 10.94 -12.73 -8.82
CA SER A 69 12.40 -12.63 -8.84
C SER A 69 13.00 -13.67 -9.79
N PHE A 70 14.08 -13.29 -10.47
CA PHE A 70 14.85 -14.18 -11.34
C PHE A 70 16.05 -14.84 -10.62
N ASP A 71 16.32 -14.48 -9.36
CA ASP A 71 17.38 -15.07 -8.55
C ASP A 71 16.88 -16.15 -7.57
N ARG A 72 15.64 -16.61 -7.73
CA ARG A 72 15.00 -17.59 -6.83
C ARG A 72 14.97 -17.18 -5.36
N MET A 73 14.77 -15.88 -5.12
CA MET A 73 14.64 -15.28 -3.79
C MET A 73 15.95 -15.29 -2.97
N GLU A 74 17.10 -15.52 -3.59
CA GLU A 74 18.38 -15.53 -2.87
C GLU A 74 18.75 -14.15 -2.29
N SER A 75 18.50 -13.07 -3.04
CA SER A 75 18.69 -11.71 -2.52
C SER A 75 17.69 -11.36 -1.42
N PHE A 76 16.47 -11.87 -1.52
CA PHE A 76 15.47 -11.70 -0.47
C PHE A 76 15.92 -12.38 0.84
N LYS A 77 16.48 -13.60 0.75
CA LYS A 77 17.08 -14.29 1.90
C LYS A 77 18.28 -13.53 2.50
N LYS A 78 19.07 -12.88 1.65
CA LYS A 78 20.27 -12.14 2.06
C LYS A 78 19.96 -10.80 2.72
N TYR A 79 19.01 -10.05 2.18
CA TYR A 79 18.77 -8.65 2.55
C TYR A 79 17.46 -8.44 3.34
N GLY A 80 16.64 -9.48 3.48
CA GLY A 80 15.31 -9.42 4.10
C GLY A 80 14.26 -8.84 3.17
N PHE A 81 13.05 -8.66 3.69
CA PHE A 81 11.99 -7.96 2.98
C PHE A 81 12.21 -6.45 3.11
N GLN A 82 12.47 -5.80 1.98
CA GLN A 82 12.87 -4.40 1.93
C GLN A 82 11.89 -3.54 1.15
N THR A 83 11.83 -2.27 1.53
CA THR A 83 11.15 -1.23 0.75
C THR A 83 11.80 -1.07 -0.63
N LEU A 84 11.06 -0.47 -1.56
CA LEU A 84 11.54 -0.21 -2.92
C LEU A 84 12.82 0.64 -2.90
N ASN A 85 12.90 1.65 -2.02
CA ASN A 85 14.06 2.53 -1.91
C ASN A 85 15.32 1.76 -1.47
N LYS A 86 15.20 0.87 -0.48
CA LYS A 86 16.29 -0.03 -0.06
C LYS A 86 16.67 -0.99 -1.20
N THR A 87 15.67 -1.56 -1.89
CA THR A 87 15.86 -2.48 -3.02
C THR A 87 16.64 -1.84 -4.18
N LEU A 88 16.37 -0.57 -4.51
CA LEU A 88 17.08 0.17 -5.57
C LEU A 88 18.49 0.61 -5.16
N SER A 89 18.78 0.65 -3.86
CA SER A 89 20.06 1.10 -3.31
C SER A 89 21.06 -0.04 -3.11
N GLN A 90 20.60 -1.27 -2.86
CA GLN A 90 21.44 -2.44 -2.60
C GLN A 90 21.65 -3.33 -3.85
N GLU A 91 22.61 -4.26 -3.82
CA GLU A 91 22.87 -5.19 -4.93
C GLU A 91 21.76 -6.26 -5.05
N THR A 92 20.59 -5.84 -5.52
CA THR A 92 19.40 -6.68 -5.70
C THR A 92 19.20 -7.05 -7.18
N PRO A 93 18.35 -8.06 -7.49
CA PRO A 93 18.01 -8.43 -8.86
C PRO A 93 17.39 -7.25 -9.62
N LEU A 94 16.54 -6.45 -8.94
CA LEU A 94 15.94 -5.27 -9.53
C LEU A 94 16.99 -4.21 -9.89
N LYS A 95 17.88 -3.86 -8.95
CA LYS A 95 18.94 -2.87 -9.22
C LYS A 95 19.85 -3.31 -10.36
N LYS A 96 20.26 -4.58 -10.35
CA LYS A 96 21.11 -5.15 -11.41
C LYS A 96 20.41 -5.12 -12.77
N PHE A 97 19.16 -5.59 -12.83
CA PHE A 97 18.35 -5.59 -14.04
C PHE A 97 18.23 -4.20 -14.69
N LEU A 98 18.04 -3.18 -13.85
CA LEU A 98 17.93 -1.79 -14.27
C LEU A 98 19.29 -1.22 -14.72
N SER A 99 20.36 -1.50 -13.96
CA SER A 99 21.72 -1.04 -14.26
C SER A 99 22.24 -1.62 -15.58
N ASP A 100 21.99 -2.89 -15.86
CA ASP A 100 22.32 -3.57 -17.12
C ASP A 100 21.60 -2.92 -18.35
N ARG A 101 20.58 -2.10 -18.10
CA ARG A 101 19.80 -1.36 -19.11
C ARG A 101 20.06 0.15 -19.06
N GLY A 102 21.15 0.56 -18.41
CA GLY A 102 21.57 1.95 -18.33
C GLY A 102 20.69 2.80 -17.41
N ILE A 103 19.90 2.18 -16.52
CA ILE A 103 19.04 2.88 -15.56
C ILE A 103 19.65 2.78 -14.16
N SER A 104 19.86 3.92 -13.51
CA SER A 104 20.27 3.99 -12.10
C SER A 104 19.54 5.11 -11.36
N PHE A 105 19.59 5.06 -10.03
CA PHE A 105 18.84 5.95 -9.15
C PHE A 105 19.80 6.64 -8.19
N ASP A 106 19.60 7.94 -8.03
CA ASP A 106 20.17 8.74 -6.96
C ASP A 106 18.99 9.26 -6.13
N LEU A 107 18.64 8.53 -5.07
CA LEU A 107 17.46 8.80 -4.28
C LEU A 107 17.64 10.02 -3.36
N GLU A 108 18.87 10.32 -2.96
CA GLU A 108 19.20 11.50 -2.14
C GLU A 108 18.96 12.78 -2.96
N GLU A 109 19.48 12.81 -4.18
CA GLU A 109 19.35 13.94 -5.08
C GLU A 109 18.06 13.92 -5.91
N ARG A 110 17.21 12.90 -5.71
CA ARG A 110 15.94 12.69 -6.41
C ARG A 110 16.09 12.66 -7.93
N LYS A 111 17.04 11.85 -8.44
CA LYS A 111 17.34 11.71 -9.87
C LYS A 111 17.25 10.27 -10.32
N ILE A 112 16.81 10.09 -11.56
CA ILE A 112 16.97 8.86 -12.32
C ILE A 112 17.98 9.15 -13.45
N ILE A 113 18.95 8.28 -13.63
CA ILE A 113 19.92 8.38 -14.72
C ILE A 113 19.57 7.29 -15.72
N TYR A 114 19.29 7.68 -16.97
CA TYR A 114 18.98 6.79 -18.08
C TYR A 114 19.93 7.02 -19.25
N ASN A 115 20.79 6.05 -19.56
CA ASN A 115 21.79 6.13 -20.63
C ASN A 115 22.62 7.43 -20.57
N GLY A 116 23.00 7.84 -19.36
CA GLY A 116 23.73 9.08 -19.08
C GLY A 116 22.89 10.36 -19.05
N LYS A 117 21.60 10.31 -19.40
CA LYS A 117 20.66 11.44 -19.30
C LYS A 117 20.08 11.50 -17.90
N ILE A 118 20.03 12.70 -17.32
CA ILE A 118 19.52 12.92 -15.97
C ILE A 118 18.03 13.31 -16.04
N ILE A 119 17.22 12.65 -15.23
CA ILE A 119 15.78 12.90 -15.06
C ILE A 119 15.59 13.32 -13.60
N HIS A 120 15.27 14.59 -13.39
CA HIS A 120 15.00 15.14 -12.06
C HIS A 120 13.55 14.88 -11.62
N LEU A 121 13.35 14.27 -10.46
CA LEU A 121 12.04 13.97 -9.90
C LEU A 121 11.51 15.16 -9.07
N VAL A 122 11.18 16.24 -9.77
CA VAL A 122 10.80 17.55 -9.19
C VAL A 122 9.41 17.52 -8.55
N GLU A 123 9.24 18.13 -7.37
CA GLU A 123 7.96 18.26 -6.66
C GLU A 123 7.01 19.28 -7.32
N GLY A 124 5.71 19.18 -7.01
CA GLY A 124 4.63 19.95 -7.63
C GLY A 124 4.76 21.48 -7.49
N ASP A 125 5.28 21.92 -6.35
CA ASP A 125 5.46 23.32 -5.94
C ASP A 125 6.81 23.91 -6.37
N GLN A 126 7.84 23.07 -6.56
CA GLN A 126 9.18 23.48 -6.98
C GLN A 126 9.23 24.02 -8.42
N GLU A 127 10.16 24.93 -8.72
CA GLU A 127 10.36 25.44 -10.09
C GLU A 127 10.84 24.33 -11.05
N CYS A 128 10.14 24.18 -12.18
CA CYS A 128 10.57 23.28 -13.25
C CYS A 128 11.62 23.95 -14.15
N LYS A 129 12.90 23.78 -13.82
CA LYS A 129 14.02 24.27 -14.66
C LYS A 129 14.28 23.37 -15.87
N GLU A 130 13.80 22.13 -15.81
CA GLU A 130 13.91 21.15 -16.89
C GLU A 130 12.73 21.29 -17.86
N CYS A 131 13.02 21.59 -19.11
CA CYS A 131 12.09 21.36 -20.20
C CYS A 131 12.72 20.38 -21.18
N PHE A 132 12.42 19.12 -20.92
CA PHE A 132 13.02 17.95 -21.55
C PHE A 132 12.95 17.93 -23.09
N TYR A 133 12.01 18.68 -23.67
CA TYR A 133 11.82 18.83 -25.12
C TYR A 133 12.40 20.14 -25.70
N GLY A 134 13.34 20.81 -25.01
CA GLY A 134 14.05 21.96 -25.58
C GLY A 134 13.21 23.22 -25.79
N LYS A 135 12.12 23.40 -25.04
CA LYS A 135 11.30 24.64 -25.04
C LYS A 135 11.50 25.35 -23.69
N GLU A 136 11.28 26.65 -23.53
CA GLU A 136 11.11 27.18 -22.16
C GLU A 136 9.90 26.51 -21.50
N CYS A 137 9.92 26.24 -20.20
CA CYS A 137 8.75 25.75 -19.48
C CYS A 137 7.62 26.80 -19.57
N GLN A 138 6.71 26.62 -20.52
CA GLN A 138 5.65 27.60 -20.80
C GLN A 138 4.63 27.72 -19.65
N TYR A 139 4.59 26.72 -18.75
CA TYR A 139 3.68 26.67 -17.62
C TYR A 139 4.12 27.50 -16.41
N LEU A 140 5.36 28.01 -16.40
CA LEU A 140 5.76 29.09 -15.48
C LEU A 140 5.19 30.45 -15.90
N LYS A 141 4.93 30.66 -17.20
CA LYS A 141 4.49 31.97 -17.72
C LYS A 141 2.98 32.22 -17.60
N SER A 142 2.13 31.21 -17.47
CA SER A 142 0.66 31.40 -17.48
C SER A 142 0.03 31.66 -16.10
N ILE A 143 0.77 31.60 -14.99
CA ILE A 143 0.21 31.70 -13.63
C ILE A 143 0.38 33.11 -13.02
N PHE A 144 1.09 34.02 -13.69
CA PHE A 144 1.11 35.44 -13.31
C PHE A 144 -0.12 36.22 -13.85
N SER A 145 -1.12 35.51 -14.41
CA SER A 145 -2.45 36.04 -14.65
C SER A 145 -3.27 35.85 -13.36
N GLU A 146 -3.48 36.91 -12.60
CA GLU A 146 -3.94 36.99 -11.19
C GLU A 146 -5.32 36.38 -10.85
N LYS A 147 -5.89 35.45 -11.62
CA LYS A 147 -7.29 35.04 -11.46
C LYS A 147 -7.65 33.55 -11.53
N GLU A 148 -6.71 32.61 -11.48
CA GLU A 148 -7.10 31.19 -11.38
C GLU A 148 -6.25 30.35 -10.40
N PRO A 149 -6.87 29.37 -9.70
CA PRO A 149 -6.24 28.62 -8.61
C PRO A 149 -5.18 27.62 -9.08
N LEU A 150 -4.27 27.28 -8.16
CA LEU A 150 -3.03 26.49 -8.29
C LEU A 150 -3.16 25.02 -8.81
N GLY A 151 -4.30 24.60 -9.35
CA GLY A 151 -4.70 23.19 -9.45
C GLY A 151 -4.11 22.33 -10.59
N TYR A 152 -3.40 22.87 -11.59
CA TYR A 152 -3.18 22.13 -12.85
C TYR A 152 -1.73 22.04 -13.36
N ARG A 153 -0.71 22.31 -12.52
CA ARG A 153 0.70 22.33 -12.95
C ARG A 153 1.21 21.00 -13.50
N ASP A 154 0.83 19.88 -12.89
CA ASP A 154 1.32 18.55 -13.29
C ASP A 154 0.68 18.07 -14.60
N PHE A 155 -0.64 18.23 -14.79
CA PHE A 155 -1.34 17.83 -16.03
C PHE A 155 -0.94 18.66 -17.25
N ALA A 156 -0.61 19.93 -17.02
CA ALA A 156 -0.28 20.83 -18.09
C ALA A 156 1.17 20.59 -18.57
N CYS A 157 2.10 20.21 -17.69
CA CYS A 157 3.50 19.96 -18.06
C CYS A 157 3.76 18.47 -18.42
N PRO A 158 4.05 18.12 -19.69
CA PRO A 158 4.23 16.72 -20.10
C PRO A 158 5.34 15.99 -19.35
N TYR A 159 6.41 16.71 -18.97
CA TYR A 159 7.50 16.15 -18.17
C TYR A 159 7.02 15.75 -16.76
N ARG A 160 6.37 16.67 -16.06
CA ARG A 160 5.83 16.45 -14.70
C ARG A 160 4.80 15.35 -14.68
N ASP A 161 3.89 15.37 -15.64
CA ASP A 161 2.91 14.32 -15.83
C ASP A 161 3.57 12.94 -16.00
N SER A 162 4.68 12.88 -16.75
CA SER A 162 5.43 11.63 -16.97
C SER A 162 6.13 11.11 -15.71
N ILE A 163 6.68 12.00 -14.87
CA ILE A 163 7.41 11.61 -13.66
C ILE A 163 6.53 11.48 -12.42
N LYS A 164 5.28 11.96 -12.45
CA LYS A 164 4.40 12.09 -11.28
C LYS A 164 4.27 10.79 -10.50
N ILE A 165 3.98 9.69 -11.18
CA ILE A 165 3.71 8.39 -10.54
C ILE A 165 4.99 7.84 -9.89
N ILE A 166 6.12 7.86 -10.60
CA ILE A 166 7.38 7.36 -10.03
C ILE A 166 7.89 8.24 -8.88
N ARG A 167 7.69 9.56 -8.96
CA ARG A 167 7.99 10.51 -7.89
C ARG A 167 7.15 10.20 -6.65
N SER A 168 5.86 9.97 -6.81
CA SER A 168 4.97 9.60 -5.70
C SER A 168 5.47 8.33 -5.02
N LYS A 169 5.64 7.24 -5.79
CA LYS A 169 6.04 5.96 -5.25
C LYS A 169 7.37 5.99 -4.49
N LEU A 170 8.36 6.78 -4.95
CA LEU A 170 9.68 6.83 -4.31
C LEU A 170 9.77 7.80 -3.13
N PHE A 171 9.02 8.92 -3.15
CA PHE A 171 9.23 10.02 -2.19
C PHE A 171 8.00 10.45 -1.40
N HIS A 172 6.79 10.36 -1.98
CA HIS A 172 5.56 10.62 -1.23
C HIS A 172 5.21 9.37 -0.41
N ASP A 173 5.17 8.22 -1.07
CA ASP A 173 4.87 6.91 -0.49
C ASP A 173 6.13 6.24 0.07
N LYS A 174 7.28 6.92 0.01
CA LYS A 174 8.60 6.52 0.55
C LYS A 174 9.07 5.11 0.15
N GLY A 175 8.54 4.55 -0.94
CA GLY A 175 8.83 3.19 -1.40
C GLY A 175 8.27 2.09 -0.50
N GLU A 176 7.24 2.40 0.29
CA GLU A 176 6.61 1.51 1.27
C GLU A 176 6.08 0.20 0.67
N ILE A 177 5.91 -0.79 1.53
CA ILE A 177 5.47 -2.14 1.13
C ILE A 177 3.95 -2.18 1.20
N GLU A 178 3.32 -2.37 0.05
CA GLU A 178 1.89 -2.67 -0.05
C GLU A 178 1.66 -4.18 0.08
N VAL A 179 0.66 -4.55 0.88
CA VAL A 179 0.26 -5.94 1.14
C VAL A 179 -1.24 -6.12 0.99
N HIS A 180 -1.66 -7.34 0.72
CA HIS A 180 -3.05 -7.77 0.89
C HIS A 180 -3.27 -8.18 2.34
N LEU A 181 -4.36 -7.71 2.93
CA LEU A 181 -4.83 -8.08 4.27
C LEU A 181 -6.03 -9.01 4.20
N SER A 182 -6.84 -8.95 3.14
CA SER A 182 -7.94 -9.87 2.88
C SER A 182 -8.22 -9.98 1.38
N GLY A 183 -8.94 -11.03 0.98
CA GLY A 183 -9.35 -11.28 -0.41
C GLY A 183 -9.35 -12.76 -0.74
N SER A 184 -10.03 -13.15 -1.83
CA SER A 184 -9.93 -14.53 -2.33
C SER A 184 -8.54 -14.81 -2.90
N PHE A 185 -8.24 -16.09 -3.17
CA PHE A 185 -7.03 -16.47 -3.90
C PHE A 185 -6.88 -15.68 -5.21
N LYS A 186 -7.98 -15.50 -5.95
CA LYS A 186 -7.97 -14.75 -7.20
C LYS A 186 -7.64 -13.27 -6.95
N ASP A 187 -8.23 -12.66 -5.92
CA ASP A 187 -8.02 -11.25 -5.63
C ASP A 187 -6.56 -10.96 -5.27
N VAL A 188 -5.89 -11.87 -4.58
CA VAL A 188 -4.46 -11.73 -4.23
C VAL A 188 -3.57 -12.06 -5.44
N HIS A 189 -3.78 -13.19 -6.11
CA HIS A 189 -2.85 -13.70 -7.11
C HIS A 189 -3.04 -13.07 -8.51
N ASP A 190 -4.25 -12.61 -8.82
CA ASP A 190 -4.56 -11.95 -10.09
C ASP A 190 -4.67 -10.43 -9.94
N TYR A 191 -4.27 -9.87 -8.78
CA TYR A 191 -4.15 -8.43 -8.61
C TYR A 191 -3.20 -7.86 -9.65
N SER A 192 -3.69 -6.90 -10.45
CA SER A 192 -2.86 -6.13 -11.37
C SER A 192 -1.96 -7.04 -12.25
N GLU A 193 -0.69 -6.65 -12.41
CA GLU A 193 0.33 -7.42 -13.14
C GLU A 193 1.43 -7.99 -12.21
N VAL A 194 1.25 -7.96 -10.88
CA VAL A 194 2.33 -8.26 -9.92
C VAL A 194 2.86 -9.69 -9.99
N LYS A 195 2.02 -10.65 -10.40
CA LYS A 195 2.46 -12.04 -10.66
C LYS A 195 3.36 -12.17 -11.90
N TYR A 196 3.40 -11.18 -12.78
CA TYR A 196 4.24 -11.19 -13.98
C TYR A 196 5.51 -10.35 -13.78
N ASN A 197 5.41 -9.21 -13.09
CA ASN A 197 6.51 -8.27 -12.86
C ASN A 197 6.17 -7.29 -11.74
N PRO A 198 7.16 -6.62 -11.12
CA PRO A 198 6.90 -5.49 -10.23
C PRO A 198 6.18 -4.37 -11.01
N GLU A 199 5.13 -3.78 -10.44
CA GLU A 199 4.42 -2.63 -11.03
C GLU A 199 5.33 -1.42 -11.24
N PHE A 200 6.37 -1.31 -10.40
CA PHE A 200 7.39 -0.28 -10.55
C PHE A 200 8.04 -0.30 -11.95
N LEU A 201 8.24 -1.49 -12.55
CA LEU A 201 8.79 -1.61 -13.91
C LEU A 201 7.83 -1.07 -14.97
N VAL A 202 6.51 -1.25 -14.81
CA VAL A 202 5.50 -0.68 -15.70
C VAL A 202 5.56 0.84 -15.65
N THR A 203 5.61 1.38 -14.44
CA THR A 203 5.72 2.83 -14.21
C THR A 203 6.97 3.41 -14.86
N LEU A 204 8.11 2.76 -14.67
CA LEU A 204 9.40 3.19 -15.20
C LEU A 204 9.47 3.08 -16.73
N GLU A 205 8.99 1.97 -17.30
CA GLU A 205 8.90 1.76 -18.76
C GLU A 205 8.04 2.84 -19.42
N ASN A 206 6.85 3.10 -18.87
CA ASN A 206 5.95 4.13 -19.38
C ASN A 206 6.57 5.53 -19.33
N MET A 207 7.24 5.87 -18.21
CA MET A 207 7.93 7.16 -18.07
C MET A 207 9.04 7.30 -19.11
N ILE A 208 9.92 6.30 -19.26
CA ILE A 208 11.03 6.34 -20.22
C ILE A 208 10.50 6.46 -21.65
N ASN A 209 9.55 5.60 -22.04
CA ASN A 209 9.00 5.60 -23.39
C ASN A 209 8.34 6.96 -23.71
N LYS A 210 7.63 7.57 -22.76
CA LYS A 210 7.01 8.88 -22.95
C LYS A 210 8.03 10.02 -23.03
N LEU A 211 9.03 10.04 -22.15
CA LEU A 211 10.03 11.12 -22.10
C LEU A 211 10.98 11.11 -23.31
N PHE A 212 11.35 9.93 -23.79
CA PHE A 212 12.39 9.79 -24.81
C PHE A 212 11.88 9.37 -26.19
N ASP A 213 10.58 9.11 -26.34
CA ASP A 213 9.99 8.49 -27.54
C ASP A 213 10.71 7.17 -27.91
N GLU A 214 11.06 6.40 -26.87
CA GLU A 214 11.72 5.11 -26.99
C GLU A 214 10.69 3.97 -26.83
N LYS A 215 11.14 2.74 -27.10
CA LYS A 215 10.35 1.52 -26.93
C LYS A 215 11.12 0.50 -26.09
N VAL A 216 11.51 0.92 -24.89
CA VAL A 216 12.07 0.00 -23.90
C VAL A 216 11.02 -1.03 -23.50
N ARG A 217 11.48 -2.23 -23.16
CA ARG A 217 10.64 -3.40 -22.87
C ARG A 217 11.04 -4.05 -21.55
N LEU A 218 11.14 -3.24 -20.49
CA LEU A 218 11.52 -3.66 -19.15
C LEU A 218 10.60 -4.78 -18.64
N VAL A 219 9.30 -4.61 -18.78
CA VAL A 219 8.29 -5.56 -18.31
C VAL A 219 8.46 -6.91 -18.99
N ARG A 220 8.54 -6.91 -20.33
CA ARG A 220 8.71 -8.13 -21.11
C ARG A 220 10.03 -8.83 -20.79
N ASP A 221 11.11 -8.07 -20.71
CA ASP A 221 12.43 -8.64 -20.46
C ASP A 221 12.54 -9.21 -19.03
N TRP A 222 11.90 -8.57 -18.04
CA TRP A 222 11.78 -9.11 -16.69
C TRP A 222 11.03 -10.44 -16.67
N ARG A 223 9.85 -10.49 -17.30
CA ARG A 223 9.02 -11.70 -17.43
C ARG A 223 9.80 -12.88 -18.05
N ASN A 224 10.66 -12.59 -19.04
CA ASN A 224 11.52 -13.60 -19.65
C ASN A 224 12.55 -14.17 -18.67
N LEU A 225 13.09 -13.34 -17.78
CA LEU A 225 14.09 -13.77 -16.78
C LEU A 225 13.46 -14.58 -15.64
N THR A 226 12.23 -14.26 -15.24
CA THR A 226 11.53 -15.00 -14.17
C THR A 226 11.00 -16.35 -14.65
N GLY A 227 10.88 -16.56 -15.97
CA GLY A 227 10.48 -17.84 -16.55
C GLY A 227 9.06 -18.26 -16.18
N GLY A 228 8.17 -17.28 -15.94
CA GLY A 228 6.79 -17.53 -15.52
C GLY A 228 6.63 -17.89 -14.04
N LYS A 229 7.68 -17.77 -13.22
CA LYS A 229 7.62 -17.98 -11.78
C LYS A 229 7.31 -16.69 -11.02
N TYR A 230 6.53 -16.83 -9.96
CA TYR A 230 6.24 -15.75 -9.00
C TYR A 230 6.08 -16.33 -7.60
N TYR A 231 6.06 -15.46 -6.59
CA TYR A 231 6.08 -15.86 -5.19
C TYR A 231 4.99 -15.12 -4.42
N CYS A 232 4.36 -15.82 -3.48
CA CYS A 232 3.55 -15.22 -2.43
C CYS A 232 4.36 -15.24 -1.14
N LEU A 233 4.57 -14.06 -0.56
CA LEU A 233 5.19 -13.88 0.74
C LEU A 233 4.07 -13.76 1.78
N GLU A 234 4.06 -14.63 2.76
CA GLU A 234 3.09 -14.64 3.86
C GLU A 234 3.81 -14.38 5.18
N PHE A 235 3.32 -13.43 5.97
CA PHE A 235 3.96 -12.98 7.22
C PHE A 235 2.96 -12.20 8.06
N ASP A 236 3.30 -11.95 9.33
CA ASP A 236 2.46 -11.22 10.27
C ASP A 236 3.11 -9.88 10.62
N ILE A 237 2.30 -8.82 10.73
CA ILE A 237 2.75 -7.44 11.02
C ILE A 237 1.88 -6.84 12.11
N ASN A 238 2.49 -6.10 13.03
CA ASN A 238 1.73 -5.39 14.06
C ASN A 238 0.75 -4.39 13.42
N ILE A 239 -0.47 -4.30 13.93
CA ILE A 239 -1.49 -3.39 13.38
C ILE A 239 -1.04 -1.92 13.39
N GLU A 240 -0.18 -1.53 14.34
CA GLU A 240 0.35 -0.17 14.46
C GLU A 240 1.48 0.13 13.46
N ASP A 241 2.01 -0.88 12.78
CA ASP A 241 3.08 -0.74 11.78
C ASP A 241 2.53 -0.39 10.38
N PHE A 242 1.22 -0.16 10.27
CA PHE A 242 0.57 0.33 9.06
C PHE A 242 0.37 1.85 9.10
N GLU A 243 0.48 2.52 7.95
CA GLU A 243 0.34 3.97 7.83
C GLU A 243 -1.07 4.49 8.21
N TYR A 244 -2.13 3.78 7.81
CA TYR A 244 -3.50 4.28 7.88
C TYR A 244 -4.49 3.46 8.73
N ILE A 245 -4.13 2.28 9.23
CA ILE A 245 -5.08 1.42 9.94
C ILE A 245 -5.44 1.98 11.32
N THR A 246 -4.45 2.51 12.04
CA THR A 246 -4.61 3.04 13.40
C THR A 246 -4.52 4.57 13.44
N SER A 247 -4.74 5.24 12.31
CA SER A 247 -4.58 6.69 12.19
C SER A 247 -5.83 7.34 11.60
N SER A 248 -5.98 8.63 11.89
CA SER A 248 -7.09 9.44 11.37
C SER A 248 -6.98 9.58 9.86
N PRO A 249 -7.97 9.16 9.06
CA PRO A 249 -8.04 9.56 7.67
C PRO A 249 -8.29 11.08 7.59
N GLN A 250 -7.56 11.72 6.68
CA GLN A 250 -7.71 13.15 6.45
C GLN A 250 -9.06 13.40 5.77
N ASN A 251 -9.92 14.17 6.44
CA ASN A 251 -11.21 14.69 5.93
C ASN A 251 -12.46 13.78 5.99
N ASP A 252 -12.47 12.72 6.80
CA ASP A 252 -13.66 11.84 6.94
C ASP A 252 -14.45 12.02 8.25
N TRP A 253 -14.38 13.21 8.89
CA TRP A 253 -15.03 13.47 10.19
C TRP A 253 -16.48 13.01 10.26
N PHE A 254 -17.26 13.24 9.19
CA PHE A 254 -18.68 12.89 9.16
C PHE A 254 -18.91 11.39 9.38
N TRP A 255 -18.07 10.53 8.79
CA TRP A 255 -18.21 9.08 8.93
C TRP A 255 -17.78 8.59 10.33
N TYR A 256 -16.76 9.19 10.93
CA TYR A 256 -16.28 8.76 12.25
C TYR A 256 -17.12 9.31 13.41
N ASN A 257 -17.70 10.50 13.25
CA ASN A 257 -18.45 11.17 14.33
C ASN A 257 -19.67 10.38 14.80
N GLN A 258 -20.26 9.53 13.96
CA GLN A 258 -21.39 8.68 14.35
C GLN A 258 -21.02 7.61 15.41
N PHE A 259 -19.73 7.33 15.60
CA PHE A 259 -19.26 6.35 16.58
C PHE A 259 -18.85 6.98 17.92
N PHE A 260 -18.71 8.31 18.00
CA PHE A 260 -18.18 8.97 19.20
C PHE A 260 -19.12 8.92 20.40
N ASP A 261 -20.43 8.81 20.18
CA ASP A 261 -21.41 8.61 21.27
C ASP A 261 -21.24 7.24 21.96
N ILE A 262 -20.48 6.31 21.36
CA ILE A 262 -20.23 4.95 21.85
C ILE A 262 -18.81 4.83 22.46
N CYS A 263 -17.97 5.85 22.34
CA CYS A 263 -16.63 5.88 22.93
C CYS A 263 -16.67 6.11 24.45
N ALA A 264 -15.62 5.67 25.16
CA ALA A 264 -15.45 6.02 26.57
C ALA A 264 -15.10 7.50 26.76
N ASN A 265 -14.27 8.03 25.86
CA ASN A 265 -13.85 9.42 25.86
C ASN A 265 -14.67 10.28 24.88
N ASN A 266 -14.78 11.57 25.20
CA ASN A 266 -15.32 12.56 24.27
C ASN A 266 -14.20 13.08 23.37
N TYR A 267 -14.42 13.04 22.05
CA TYR A 267 -13.49 13.56 21.05
C TYR A 267 -14.09 14.78 20.36
N TYR A 268 -13.27 15.83 20.16
CA TYR A 268 -13.69 17.08 19.51
C TYR A 268 -13.00 17.30 18.15
N SER A 269 -12.00 16.48 17.82
CA SER A 269 -11.33 16.45 16.52
C SER A 269 -10.78 15.04 16.23
N LEU A 270 -10.60 14.66 14.94
CA LEU A 270 -10.07 13.34 14.59
C LEU A 270 -8.63 13.15 15.10
N GLU A 271 -7.86 14.24 15.18
CA GLU A 271 -6.47 14.22 15.62
C GLU A 271 -6.32 13.82 17.10
N GLU A 272 -7.37 14.01 17.91
CA GLU A 272 -7.41 13.65 19.33
C GLU A 272 -7.83 12.19 19.56
N VAL A 273 -8.37 11.53 18.54
CA VAL A 273 -8.96 10.19 18.68
C VAL A 273 -7.88 9.14 18.92
N ASN A 274 -8.14 8.25 19.88
CA ASN A 274 -7.20 7.20 20.26
C ASN A 274 -6.97 6.22 19.09
N LYS A 275 -5.72 5.82 18.84
CA LYS A 275 -5.35 4.81 17.84
C LYS A 275 -6.14 3.49 17.98
N ASN A 276 -6.49 3.11 19.22
CA ASN A 276 -7.28 1.93 19.54
C ASN A 276 -8.67 2.01 18.89
N PHE A 277 -9.28 3.19 18.88
CA PHE A 277 -10.57 3.38 18.24
C PHE A 277 -10.48 3.09 16.73
N TYR A 278 -9.49 3.66 16.04
CA TYR A 278 -9.31 3.43 14.59
C TYR A 278 -9.04 1.97 14.26
N GLY A 279 -8.10 1.34 14.96
CA GLY A 279 -7.76 -0.04 14.70
C GLY A 279 -8.92 -0.99 15.02
N ASN A 280 -9.65 -0.80 16.12
CA ASN A 280 -10.82 -1.62 16.41
C ASN A 280 -11.94 -1.43 15.39
N LEU A 281 -12.16 -0.20 14.91
CA LEU A 281 -13.16 0.07 13.90
C LEU A 281 -12.79 -0.58 12.56
N TYR A 282 -11.52 -0.54 12.18
CA TYR A 282 -11.00 -1.30 11.04
C TYR A 282 -11.20 -2.80 11.20
N LEU A 283 -10.81 -3.35 12.36
CA LEU A 283 -10.96 -4.77 12.67
C LEU A 283 -12.43 -5.18 12.52
N LEU A 284 -13.36 -4.55 13.24
CA LEU A 284 -14.79 -4.86 13.16
C LEU A 284 -15.33 -4.75 11.75
N GLY A 285 -15.02 -3.66 11.03
CA GLY A 285 -15.52 -3.43 9.69
C GLY A 285 -15.11 -4.52 8.71
N VAL A 286 -13.87 -5.01 8.77
CA VAL A 286 -13.40 -6.13 7.93
C VAL A 286 -13.92 -7.47 8.45
N GLY A 287 -13.84 -7.70 9.76
CA GLY A 287 -14.14 -8.97 10.38
C GLY A 287 -15.61 -9.37 10.28
N ILE A 288 -16.55 -8.43 10.42
CA ILE A 288 -17.99 -8.70 10.24
C ILE A 288 -18.26 -9.27 8.84
N GLN A 289 -17.69 -8.64 7.80
CA GLN A 289 -17.84 -9.08 6.41
C GLN A 289 -17.23 -10.47 6.20
N ILE A 290 -16.03 -10.73 6.73
CA ILE A 290 -15.39 -12.06 6.68
C ILE A 290 -16.23 -13.14 7.38
N ILE A 291 -16.79 -12.85 8.56
CA ILE A 291 -17.68 -13.78 9.28
C ILE A 291 -18.92 -14.11 8.45
N CYS A 292 -19.37 -13.18 7.59
CA CYS A 292 -20.54 -13.35 6.74
C CYS A 292 -20.24 -13.98 5.36
N ASP A 293 -19.00 -14.40 5.11
CA ASP A 293 -18.52 -14.89 3.81
C ASP A 293 -18.62 -13.86 2.67
N ASP A 294 -18.75 -12.57 3.02
CA ASP A 294 -18.66 -11.44 2.10
C ASP A 294 -17.22 -10.93 2.12
N ILE A 295 -16.32 -11.56 1.36
CA ILE A 295 -14.87 -11.36 1.52
C ILE A 295 -14.44 -10.03 0.88
N PRO A 296 -14.14 -8.95 1.65
CA PRO A 296 -13.66 -7.72 1.06
C PRO A 296 -12.22 -7.90 0.58
N VAL A 297 -11.83 -7.14 -0.44
CA VAL A 297 -10.42 -6.99 -0.79
C VAL A 297 -9.86 -5.80 -0.02
N LYS A 298 -8.93 -6.06 0.90
CA LYS A 298 -8.28 -5.03 1.71
C LYS A 298 -6.77 -5.07 1.50
N TYR A 299 -6.20 -3.88 1.50
CA TYR A 299 -4.77 -3.66 1.39
C TYR A 299 -4.26 -3.04 2.69
N GLY A 300 -2.95 -3.07 2.88
CA GLY A 300 -2.22 -2.38 3.93
C GLY A 300 -0.95 -1.78 3.36
N GLN A 301 -0.52 -0.65 3.91
CA GLN A 301 0.75 -0.01 3.59
C GLN A 301 1.62 0.00 4.85
N ILE A 302 2.71 -0.75 4.81
CA ILE A 302 3.63 -0.92 5.94
C ILE A 302 4.59 0.26 5.97
N LYS A 303 4.75 0.87 7.16
CA LYS A 303 5.67 1.98 7.39
C LYS A 303 7.10 1.64 6.98
N ASN A 304 7.81 2.59 6.39
CA ASN A 304 9.15 2.37 5.80
C ASN A 304 10.23 1.95 6.82
N GLU A 305 10.08 2.34 8.09
CA GLU A 305 11.00 1.97 9.18
C GLU A 305 10.83 0.54 9.69
N VAL A 306 9.74 -0.14 9.33
CA VAL A 306 9.43 -1.48 9.82
C VAL A 306 10.31 -2.50 9.10
N GLU A 307 11.01 -3.30 9.87
CA GLU A 307 11.84 -4.38 9.36
C GLU A 307 11.15 -5.72 9.58
N ILE A 308 10.95 -6.47 8.49
CA ILE A 308 10.29 -7.78 8.52
C ILE A 308 11.40 -8.84 8.49
N PRO A 309 11.66 -9.55 9.60
CA PRO A 309 12.73 -10.53 9.65
C PRO A 309 12.44 -11.67 8.70
N ILE A 310 13.43 -12.05 7.89
CA ILE A 310 13.27 -13.09 6.86
C ILE A 310 12.77 -14.43 7.41
N GLN A 311 13.16 -14.78 8.63
CA GLN A 311 12.74 -16.01 9.30
C GLN A 311 11.25 -16.04 9.65
N ASN A 312 10.57 -14.89 9.61
CA ASN A 312 9.13 -14.76 9.84
C ASN A 312 8.34 -14.71 8.53
N VAL A 313 8.99 -14.88 7.37
CA VAL A 313 8.34 -14.82 6.07
C VAL A 313 8.30 -16.21 5.45
N ASP A 314 7.08 -16.71 5.26
CA ASP A 314 6.82 -17.90 4.45
C ASP A 314 6.82 -17.52 2.97
N ILE A 315 7.56 -18.29 2.17
CA ILE A 315 7.71 -18.05 0.73
C ILE A 315 7.11 -19.22 -0.04
N VAL A 316 6.03 -18.97 -0.76
CA VAL A 316 5.36 -19.97 -1.60
C VAL A 316 5.62 -19.66 -3.07
N GLU A 317 6.26 -20.58 -3.79
CA GLU A 317 6.50 -20.46 -5.24
C GLU A 317 5.28 -20.91 -6.05
N TYR A 318 4.94 -20.14 -7.08
CA TYR A 318 3.89 -20.44 -8.05
C TYR A 318 4.43 -20.33 -9.48
N SER A 319 3.70 -20.93 -10.42
CA SER A 319 3.95 -20.80 -11.86
C SER A 319 2.71 -20.27 -12.57
N ILE A 320 2.91 -19.34 -13.48
CA ILE A 320 1.87 -18.87 -14.41
C ILE A 320 1.50 -20.05 -15.31
N LYS A 321 0.22 -20.43 -15.30
CA LYS A 321 -0.32 -21.52 -16.12
C LYS A 321 -0.54 -21.09 -17.56
#